data_AF-A0A950NR75-F1
#
_entry.id   AF-A0A950NR75-F1
#
_cell.length_a   1.000
_cell.length_b   1.000
_cell.length_c   1.000
_cell.angle_alpha   90.00
_cell.angle_beta   90.00
_cell.angle_gamma   90.00
#
_symmetry.space_group_name_H-M   'P 1'
#
loop_
_entity.id
_entity.type
_entity.pdbx_description
1 polymer ?
#
loop_
_entity_poly.entity_id
_entity_poly.type
_entity_poly.pdbx_seq_one_letter_code
_entity_poly.pdbx_strand_id
1 'polypeptide(L)'
;LVVLLASLAVTARRRSPAFPLAVAALVAVVTSVVGLSRLVGPAFVWIPQPTRAIGMVCWLAGGWCLFSALPERYRRRIGTSVLGTATAALVAVVASTTITAATWRPALSPRNRALVSLANGGVAEARRAHGPILVVSRAPVTEALGTTDGDVGVVGLALVRKGIDIVVDPGLANRFGAFRAHPERAREEFVVIAAGQPAPPGFHLVASIDLLGARRRAERNRLVAQLAEMAPHANLGQIGARIKQDPVYARLTAQLERIPNQPALALVARRLQ
;
A
#
# COMPACT_ATOMS: atom_id res chain seq x y z
N LEU A 1 18.74 -14.98 -1.79
CA LEU A 1 19.94 -14.57 -2.58
C LEU A 1 21.19 -15.35 -2.19
N VAL A 2 21.58 -15.39 -0.92
CA VAL A 2 22.73 -16.20 -0.42
C VAL A 2 22.65 -17.68 -0.84
N VAL A 3 21.48 -18.32 -0.67
CA VAL A 3 21.25 -19.71 -1.09
C VAL A 3 21.45 -19.88 -2.61
N LEU A 4 21.02 -18.91 -3.42
CA LEU A 4 21.10 -18.94 -4.88
C LEU A 4 22.56 -18.76 -5.35
N LEU A 5 23.33 -17.90 -4.69
CA LEU A 5 24.77 -17.74 -4.95
C LEU A 5 25.57 -18.98 -4.53
N ALA A 6 25.29 -19.55 -3.36
CA ALA A 6 25.91 -20.80 -2.92
C ALA A 6 25.59 -21.96 -3.88
N SER A 7 24.35 -22.02 -4.36
CA SER A 7 23.89 -22.97 -5.36
C SER A 7 24.62 -22.84 -6.70
N LEU A 8 24.82 -21.61 -7.17
CA LEU A 8 25.56 -21.30 -8.40
C LEU A 8 27.03 -21.70 -8.27
N ALA A 9 27.65 -21.42 -7.13
CA ALA A 9 29.04 -21.80 -6.85
C ALA A 9 29.24 -23.33 -6.82
N VAL A 10 28.30 -24.07 -6.23
CA VAL A 10 28.35 -25.54 -6.15
C VAL A 10 28.11 -26.18 -7.51
N THR A 11 27.13 -25.71 -8.28
CA THR A 11 26.82 -26.22 -9.63
C THR A 11 27.93 -25.89 -10.64
N ALA A 12 28.54 -24.70 -10.55
CA ALA A 12 29.71 -24.31 -11.34
C ALA A 12 30.93 -25.19 -11.04
N ARG A 13 31.24 -25.40 -9.74
CA ARG A 13 32.34 -26.29 -9.34
C ARG A 13 32.15 -27.73 -9.80
N ARG A 14 30.92 -28.21 -9.86
CA ARG A 14 30.60 -29.59 -10.29
C ARG A 14 30.40 -29.75 -11.80
N ARG A 15 30.53 -28.68 -12.60
CA ARG A 15 30.20 -28.66 -14.06
C ARG A 15 28.86 -29.35 -14.35
N SER A 16 27.88 -29.11 -13.51
CA SER A 16 26.59 -29.78 -13.59
C SER A 16 25.79 -29.23 -14.78
N PRO A 17 25.01 -30.07 -15.50
CA PRO A 17 24.07 -29.61 -16.51
C PRO A 17 22.97 -28.68 -15.95
N ALA A 18 22.85 -28.53 -14.63
CA ALA A 18 21.95 -27.59 -13.96
C ALA A 18 22.48 -26.14 -13.94
N PHE A 19 23.72 -25.90 -14.35
CA PHE A 19 24.33 -24.55 -14.38
C PHE A 19 23.55 -23.51 -15.21
N PRO A 20 23.04 -23.81 -16.44
CA PRO A 20 22.28 -22.85 -17.23
C PRO A 20 20.98 -22.42 -16.54
N LEU A 21 20.33 -23.34 -15.81
CA LEU A 21 19.13 -23.09 -15.02
C LEU A 21 19.41 -22.16 -13.83
N ALA A 22 20.53 -22.36 -13.14
CA ALA A 22 20.95 -21.48 -12.04
C ALA A 22 21.24 -20.06 -12.54
N VAL A 23 21.91 -19.93 -13.69
CA VAL A 23 22.15 -18.63 -14.35
C VAL A 23 20.85 -17.97 -14.79
N ALA A 24 19.92 -18.71 -15.41
CA ALA A 24 18.62 -18.17 -15.82
C ALA A 24 17.80 -17.68 -14.62
N ALA A 25 17.81 -18.41 -13.50
CA ALA A 25 17.16 -18.00 -12.26
C ALA A 25 17.80 -16.73 -11.66
N LEU A 26 19.12 -16.61 -11.69
CA LEU A 26 19.82 -15.41 -11.25
C LEU A 26 19.45 -14.21 -12.13
N VAL A 27 19.45 -14.38 -13.45
CA VAL A 27 19.05 -13.33 -14.41
C VAL A 27 17.59 -12.93 -14.17
N ALA A 28 16.67 -13.89 -13.98
CA ALA A 28 15.28 -13.59 -13.67
C ALA A 28 15.12 -12.81 -12.36
N VAL A 29 15.89 -13.14 -11.31
CA VAL A 29 15.90 -12.40 -10.05
C VAL A 29 16.44 -10.98 -10.26
N VAL A 30 17.57 -10.82 -10.96
CA VAL A 30 18.15 -9.50 -11.23
C VAL A 30 17.21 -8.65 -12.08
N THR A 31 16.66 -9.18 -13.17
CA THR A 31 15.68 -8.49 -14.02
C THR A 31 14.40 -8.17 -13.26
N SER A 32 13.96 -9.03 -12.34
CA SER A 32 12.81 -8.73 -11.46
C SER A 32 13.15 -7.62 -10.47
N VAL A 33 14.32 -7.64 -9.84
CA VAL A 33 14.78 -6.57 -8.94
C VAL A 33 14.94 -5.25 -9.68
N VAL A 34 15.51 -5.26 -10.90
CA VAL A 34 15.66 -4.07 -11.74
C VAL A 34 14.30 -3.58 -12.25
N GLY A 35 13.44 -4.48 -12.71
CA GLY A 35 12.08 -4.17 -13.16
C GLY A 35 11.23 -3.60 -12.02
N LEU A 36 11.32 -4.18 -10.83
CA LEU A 36 10.77 -3.60 -9.62
C LEU A 36 11.41 -2.24 -9.35
N SER A 37 12.74 -2.10 -9.35
CA SER A 37 13.41 -0.80 -9.13
C SER A 37 12.96 0.31 -10.09
N ARG A 38 12.58 -0.05 -11.32
CA ARG A 38 12.02 0.88 -12.32
C ARG A 38 10.52 1.15 -12.12
N LEU A 39 9.74 0.17 -11.65
CA LEU A 39 8.37 0.36 -11.18
C LEU A 39 8.31 1.09 -9.81
N VAL A 40 9.41 1.06 -9.04
CA VAL A 40 9.60 1.60 -7.68
C VAL A 40 9.74 3.13 -7.67
N GLY A 41 10.12 3.76 -8.79
CA GLY A 41 10.00 5.22 -8.91
C GLY A 41 8.55 5.56 -9.19
N PRO A 42 7.67 5.71 -8.17
CA PRO A 42 7.68 6.98 -7.45
C PRO A 42 7.17 7.03 -5.98
N ALA A 43 6.75 5.96 -5.31
CA ALA A 43 6.48 5.92 -3.85
C ALA A 43 6.04 4.52 -3.42
N PHE A 44 6.73 3.95 -2.42
CA PHE A 44 6.54 2.58 -1.97
C PHE A 44 5.62 2.55 -0.73
N VAL A 45 4.36 2.15 -0.91
CA VAL A 45 3.39 2.06 0.21
C VAL A 45 2.87 0.64 0.43
N TRP A 46 3.09 -0.29 -0.52
CA TRP A 46 2.49 -1.63 -0.50
C TRP A 46 3.57 -2.72 -0.60
N ILE A 47 4.31 -2.90 0.50
CA ILE A 47 5.49 -3.79 0.59
C ILE A 47 5.23 -5.31 0.63
N PRO A 48 4.06 -5.90 0.96
CA PRO A 48 4.08 -7.34 1.22
C PRO A 48 4.01 -8.26 -0.01
N GLN A 49 3.48 -7.84 -1.16
CA GLN A 49 3.09 -8.81 -2.21
C GLN A 49 4.18 -9.16 -3.25
N PRO A 50 4.87 -8.21 -3.90
CA PRO A 50 5.83 -8.58 -4.95
C PRO A 50 7.16 -9.12 -4.38
N THR A 51 7.56 -8.70 -3.18
CA THR A 51 8.73 -9.24 -2.47
C THR A 51 8.54 -10.72 -2.10
N ARG A 52 7.30 -11.15 -1.82
CA ARG A 52 6.98 -12.58 -1.62
C ARG A 52 7.21 -13.40 -2.88
N ALA A 53 6.84 -12.88 -4.05
CA ALA A 53 7.06 -13.57 -5.33
C ALA A 53 8.57 -13.76 -5.60
N ILE A 54 9.39 -12.72 -5.40
CA ILE A 54 10.86 -12.81 -5.53
C ILE A 54 11.44 -13.80 -4.50
N GLY A 55 10.93 -13.77 -3.27
CA GLY A 55 11.30 -14.71 -2.21
C GLY A 55 11.02 -16.16 -2.61
N MET A 56 9.84 -16.44 -3.18
CA MET A 56 9.49 -17.76 -3.69
C MET A 56 10.44 -18.19 -4.81
N VAL A 57 10.70 -17.34 -5.81
CA VAL A 57 11.65 -17.67 -6.90
C VAL A 57 13.05 -18.00 -6.35
N CYS A 58 13.52 -17.27 -5.33
CA CYS A 58 14.80 -17.56 -4.67
C CYS A 58 14.81 -18.91 -3.96
N TRP A 59 13.73 -19.26 -3.26
CA TRP A 59 13.58 -20.55 -2.59
C TRP A 59 13.55 -21.71 -3.58
N LEU A 60 12.94 -21.50 -4.74
CA LEU A 60 12.81 -22.50 -5.80
C LEU A 60 14.12 -22.81 -6.50
N ALA A 61 14.88 -21.77 -6.85
CA ALA A 61 16.21 -21.94 -7.39
C ALA A 61 17.14 -22.65 -6.39
N GLY A 62 17.03 -22.32 -5.10
CA GLY A 62 17.74 -23.02 -4.02
C GLY A 62 17.35 -24.48 -3.89
N GLY A 63 16.04 -24.78 -3.88
CA GLY A 63 15.52 -26.15 -3.80
C GLY A 63 15.93 -27.02 -4.98
N TRP A 64 15.90 -26.47 -6.20
CA TRP A 64 16.34 -27.18 -7.40
C TRP A 64 17.83 -27.48 -7.38
N CYS A 65 18.65 -26.53 -6.93
CA CYS A 65 20.10 -26.76 -6.82
C CYS A 65 20.45 -27.76 -5.71
N LEU A 66 19.70 -27.78 -4.62
CA LEU A 66 19.83 -28.79 -3.57
C LEU A 66 19.47 -30.19 -4.10
N PHE A 67 18.39 -30.30 -4.87
CA PHE A 67 18.02 -31.54 -5.56
C PHE A 67 19.09 -31.99 -6.58
N SER A 68 19.68 -31.03 -7.29
CA SER A 68 20.80 -31.21 -8.22
C SER A 68 22.14 -31.52 -7.53
N ALA A 69 22.18 -31.50 -6.19
CA ALA A 69 23.32 -31.93 -5.39
C ALA A 69 23.12 -33.32 -4.74
N LEU A 70 21.88 -33.85 -4.72
CA LEU A 70 21.57 -35.15 -4.14
C LEU A 70 22.23 -36.32 -4.92
N PRO A 71 22.66 -37.39 -4.23
CA PRO A 71 23.20 -38.60 -4.87
C PRO A 71 22.18 -39.30 -5.79
N GLU A 72 22.65 -39.96 -6.86
CA GLU A 72 21.83 -40.70 -7.85
C GLU A 72 20.73 -41.57 -7.22
N ARG A 73 21.04 -42.22 -6.10
CA ARG A 73 20.17 -43.15 -5.37
C ARG A 73 18.87 -42.48 -4.91
N TYR A 74 18.95 -41.22 -4.48
CA TYR A 74 17.80 -40.44 -4.03
C TYR A 74 17.07 -39.79 -5.19
N ARG A 75 17.78 -39.34 -6.23
CA ARG A 75 17.16 -38.81 -7.44
C ARG A 75 16.30 -39.83 -8.18
N ARG A 76 16.76 -41.08 -8.29
CA ARG A 76 15.96 -42.15 -8.92
C ARG A 76 14.69 -42.48 -8.14
N ARG A 77 14.71 -42.30 -6.81
CA ARG A 77 13.55 -42.52 -5.94
C ARG A 77 12.50 -41.42 -6.08
N ILE A 78 12.95 -40.19 -6.35
CA ILE A 78 12.09 -39.06 -6.70
C ILE A 78 11.80 -39.18 -8.21
N GLY A 79 10.81 -40.00 -8.54
CA GLY A 79 10.48 -40.33 -9.93
C GLY A 79 10.24 -39.09 -10.81
N THR A 80 10.54 -39.22 -12.11
CA THR A 80 10.43 -38.18 -13.13
C THR A 80 9.06 -37.48 -13.13
N SER A 81 8.00 -38.22 -12.78
CA SER A 81 6.65 -37.69 -12.61
C SER A 81 6.58 -36.64 -11.50
N VAL A 82 7.15 -36.89 -10.32
CA VAL A 82 7.15 -35.93 -9.19
C VAL A 82 7.90 -34.66 -9.56
N LEU A 83 9.01 -34.80 -10.28
CA LEU A 83 9.79 -33.67 -10.76
C LEU A 83 9.03 -32.86 -11.83
N GLY A 84 8.36 -33.54 -12.75
CA GLY A 84 7.50 -32.94 -13.77
C GLY A 84 6.33 -32.19 -13.16
N THR A 85 5.64 -32.78 -12.17
CA THR A 85 4.52 -32.14 -11.47
C THR A 85 5.00 -30.94 -10.66
N ALA A 86 6.12 -31.04 -9.96
CA ALA A 86 6.70 -29.92 -9.22
C ALA A 86 7.08 -28.76 -10.15
N THR A 87 7.69 -29.06 -11.29
CA THR A 87 8.08 -28.05 -12.29
C THR A 87 6.85 -27.39 -12.92
N ALA A 88 5.83 -28.17 -13.30
CA ALA A 88 4.60 -27.66 -13.88
C ALA A 88 3.82 -26.76 -12.89
N ALA A 89 3.69 -27.20 -11.64
CA ALA A 89 3.10 -26.40 -10.56
C ALA A 89 3.87 -25.10 -10.36
N LEU A 90 5.19 -25.14 -10.51
CA LEU A 90 6.05 -23.97 -10.42
C LEU A 90 5.80 -22.94 -11.50
N VAL A 91 5.80 -23.40 -12.75
CA VAL A 91 5.55 -22.55 -13.91
C VAL A 91 4.16 -21.92 -13.78
N ALA A 92 3.16 -22.69 -13.32
CA ALA A 92 1.82 -22.17 -13.05
C ALA A 92 1.81 -21.09 -11.97
N VAL A 93 2.54 -21.27 -10.85
CA VAL A 93 2.65 -20.26 -9.78
C VAL A 93 3.39 -19.01 -10.25
N VAL A 94 4.49 -19.14 -10.99
CA VAL A 94 5.24 -18.00 -11.54
C VAL A 94 4.42 -17.25 -12.58
N ALA A 95 3.76 -17.95 -13.50
CA ALA A 95 2.88 -17.34 -14.48
C ALA A 95 1.71 -16.63 -13.78
N SER A 96 1.05 -17.28 -12.83
CA SER A 96 -0.06 -16.70 -12.05
C SER A 96 0.37 -15.46 -11.27
N THR A 97 1.51 -15.50 -10.58
CA THR A 97 2.03 -14.34 -9.83
C THR A 97 2.47 -13.20 -10.74
N THR A 98 3.03 -13.49 -11.91
CA THR A 98 3.42 -12.49 -12.92
C THR A 98 2.18 -11.85 -13.54
N ILE A 99 1.19 -12.66 -13.94
CA ILE A 99 -0.10 -12.19 -14.46
C ILE A 99 -0.79 -11.36 -13.39
N THR A 100 -0.85 -11.85 -12.15
CA THR A 100 -1.41 -11.10 -11.03
C THR A 100 -0.67 -9.77 -10.89
N ALA A 101 0.64 -9.74 -10.80
CA ALA A 101 1.41 -8.50 -10.66
C ALA A 101 1.20 -7.53 -11.83
N ALA A 102 1.13 -8.02 -13.07
CA ALA A 102 0.93 -7.22 -14.27
C ALA A 102 -0.51 -6.71 -14.43
N THR A 103 -1.50 -7.49 -13.99
CA THR A 103 -2.92 -7.16 -14.07
C THR A 103 -3.47 -6.56 -12.78
N TRP A 104 -2.68 -6.54 -11.70
CA TRP A 104 -3.08 -6.03 -10.40
C TRP A 104 -3.32 -4.53 -10.47
N ARG A 105 -4.59 -4.20 -10.65
CA ARG A 105 -5.12 -2.87 -10.47
C ARG A 105 -5.83 -2.89 -9.13
N PRO A 106 -5.18 -2.50 -8.02
CA PRO A 106 -5.89 -2.44 -6.76
C PRO A 106 -7.08 -1.51 -6.95
N ALA A 107 -8.28 -2.03 -6.75
CA ALA A 107 -9.48 -1.21 -6.71
C ALA A 107 -9.26 -0.20 -5.57
N LEU A 108 -8.93 1.03 -5.93
CA LEU A 108 -8.68 2.09 -4.96
C LEU A 108 -9.94 2.18 -4.09
N SER A 109 -9.76 2.02 -2.77
CA SER A 109 -10.83 2.27 -1.82
C SER A 109 -11.41 3.67 -2.08
N PRO A 110 -12.69 3.93 -1.78
CA PRO A 110 -13.28 5.26 -1.91
C PRO A 110 -12.41 6.35 -1.26
N ARG A 111 -11.79 6.04 -0.10
CA ARG A 111 -10.81 6.89 0.58
C ARG A 111 -9.58 7.17 -0.29
N ASN A 112 -8.91 6.14 -0.81
CA ASN A 112 -7.72 6.32 -1.64
C ASN A 112 -8.01 7.10 -2.92
N ARG A 113 -9.18 6.91 -3.55
CA ARG A 113 -9.60 7.72 -4.70
C ARG A 113 -9.75 9.19 -4.35
N ALA A 114 -10.32 9.49 -3.19
CA ALA A 114 -10.47 10.88 -2.76
C ALA A 114 -9.13 11.51 -2.38
N LEU A 115 -8.21 10.78 -1.74
CA LEU A 115 -6.85 11.27 -1.50
C LEU A 115 -6.10 11.56 -2.79
N VAL A 116 -6.26 10.71 -3.82
CA VAL A 116 -5.72 10.98 -5.17
C VAL A 116 -6.36 12.22 -5.78
N SER A 117 -7.68 12.39 -5.66
CA SER A 117 -8.38 13.59 -6.14
C SER A 117 -7.93 14.86 -5.42
N LEU A 118 -7.74 14.77 -4.11
CA LEU A 118 -7.23 15.84 -3.25
C LEU A 118 -5.81 16.24 -3.67
N ALA A 119 -4.92 15.25 -3.88
CA ALA A 119 -3.58 15.47 -4.40
C ALA A 119 -3.59 16.11 -5.79
N ASN A 120 -4.49 15.67 -6.68
CA ASN A 120 -4.65 16.26 -8.01
C ASN A 120 -5.07 17.75 -7.94
N GLY A 121 -5.93 18.11 -6.97
CA GLY A 121 -6.30 19.50 -6.70
C GLY A 121 -5.10 20.36 -6.28
N GLY A 122 -4.11 19.77 -5.61
CA GLY A 122 -2.88 20.45 -5.19
C GLY A 122 -1.76 20.53 -6.23
N VAL A 123 -1.91 19.94 -7.42
CA VAL A 123 -0.82 19.88 -8.43
C VAL A 123 -0.43 21.27 -8.93
N ALA A 124 -1.41 22.18 -9.13
CA ALA A 124 -1.11 23.52 -9.61
C ALA A 124 -0.27 24.31 -8.59
N GLU A 125 -0.61 24.18 -7.31
CA GLU A 125 0.14 24.81 -6.22
C GLU A 125 1.53 24.18 -6.09
N ALA A 126 1.59 22.86 -6.12
CA ALA A 126 2.84 22.10 -6.08
C ALA A 126 3.85 22.51 -7.16
N ARG A 127 3.38 22.83 -8.37
CA ARG A 127 4.24 23.29 -9.46
C ARG A 127 4.81 24.69 -9.23
N ARG A 128 4.10 25.54 -8.48
CA ARG A 128 4.55 26.90 -8.15
C ARG A 128 5.66 26.91 -7.09
N ALA A 129 5.78 25.85 -6.31
CA ALA A 129 6.84 25.71 -5.30
C ALA A 129 8.25 25.64 -5.91
N HIS A 130 8.38 25.25 -7.19
CA HIS A 130 9.65 25.06 -7.91
C HIS A 130 10.68 24.21 -7.13
N GLY A 131 10.21 23.23 -6.36
CA GLY A 131 11.07 22.36 -5.54
C GLY A 131 10.29 21.23 -4.87
N PRO A 132 10.97 20.43 -4.03
CA PRO A 132 10.35 19.30 -3.35
C PRO A 132 9.28 19.75 -2.36
N ILE A 133 8.24 18.93 -2.19
CA ILE A 133 7.13 19.19 -1.29
C ILE A 133 7.16 18.21 -0.13
N LEU A 134 7.13 18.73 1.10
CA LEU A 134 6.97 17.93 2.30
C LEU A 134 5.50 17.52 2.45
N VAL A 135 5.21 16.21 2.44
CA VAL A 135 3.84 15.71 2.62
C VAL A 135 3.66 15.17 4.04
N VAL A 136 2.68 15.71 4.75
CA VAL A 136 2.34 15.35 6.14
C VAL A 136 0.85 15.03 6.24
N SER A 137 0.47 14.09 7.11
CA SER A 137 -0.93 13.87 7.47
C SER A 137 -1.15 14.14 8.95
N ARG A 138 -2.18 14.94 9.26
CA ARG A 138 -2.70 15.17 10.62
C ARG A 138 -4.16 14.74 10.75
N ALA A 139 -4.74 14.13 9.71
CA ALA A 139 -6.11 13.65 9.75
C ALA A 139 -6.22 12.48 10.75
N PRO A 140 -7.22 12.49 11.66
CA PRO A 140 -7.40 11.41 12.63
C PRO A 140 -7.67 10.08 11.91
N VAL A 141 -6.91 9.06 12.28
CA VAL A 141 -6.94 7.74 11.65
C VAL A 141 -8.01 6.89 12.33
N THR A 142 -9.11 6.62 11.63
CA THR A 142 -10.04 5.55 11.99
C THR A 142 -9.96 4.46 10.93
N GLU A 143 -8.92 3.62 11.00
CA GLU A 143 -8.94 2.31 10.33
C GLU A 143 -8.20 1.29 11.20
N ALA A 144 -8.90 0.22 11.55
CA ALA A 144 -8.50 -0.82 12.50
C ALA A 144 -7.28 -1.65 12.07
N LEU A 145 -6.74 -1.49 10.86
CA LEU A 145 -5.66 -2.33 10.30
C LEU A 145 -4.76 -1.59 9.28
N GLY A 146 -4.44 -0.31 9.49
CA GLY A 146 -3.57 0.42 8.57
C GLY A 146 -2.83 1.57 9.26
N THR A 147 -1.50 1.52 9.22
CA THR A 147 -0.60 2.49 9.87
C THR A 147 -0.92 3.95 9.52
N THR A 148 -0.62 4.84 10.45
CA THR A 148 -0.79 6.31 10.46
C THR A 148 -0.38 7.06 9.19
N ASP A 149 0.44 6.45 8.34
CA ASP A 149 1.09 7.11 7.20
C ASP A 149 0.49 6.74 5.83
N GLY A 150 -0.65 6.03 5.83
CA GLY A 150 -1.33 5.62 4.60
C GLY A 150 -1.72 6.80 3.71
N ASP A 151 -2.15 7.91 4.31
CA ASP A 151 -2.56 9.12 3.58
C ASP A 151 -1.38 9.80 2.89
N VAL A 152 -0.23 9.92 3.59
CA VAL A 152 1.02 10.47 3.04
C VAL A 152 1.50 9.61 1.87
N GLY A 153 1.39 8.29 2.00
CA GLY A 153 1.64 7.33 0.94
C GLY A 153 0.85 7.60 -0.34
N VAL A 154 -0.47 7.72 -0.23
CA VAL A 154 -1.36 7.87 -1.39
C VAL A 154 -1.21 9.25 -2.03
N VAL A 155 -1.17 10.31 -1.21
CA VAL A 155 -1.01 11.69 -1.71
C VAL A 155 0.36 11.89 -2.34
N GLY A 156 1.43 11.45 -1.67
CA GLY A 156 2.79 11.52 -2.19
C GLY A 156 2.92 10.78 -3.52
N LEU A 157 2.43 9.54 -3.60
CA LEU A 157 2.47 8.78 -4.86
C LEU A 157 1.70 9.49 -6.00
N ALA A 158 0.54 10.08 -5.69
CA ALA A 158 -0.25 10.80 -6.68
C ALA A 158 0.49 12.03 -7.23
N LEU A 159 1.15 12.80 -6.36
CA LEU A 159 1.96 13.97 -6.75
C LEU A 159 3.17 13.57 -7.59
N VAL A 160 3.91 12.53 -7.18
CA VAL A 160 5.10 12.11 -7.94
C VAL A 160 4.75 11.55 -9.31
N ARG A 161 3.61 10.86 -9.45
CA ARG A 161 3.07 10.47 -10.78
C ARG A 161 2.75 11.65 -11.68
N LYS A 162 2.65 12.86 -11.14
CA LYS A 162 2.46 14.12 -11.89
C LYS A 162 3.77 14.90 -12.10
N GLY A 163 4.91 14.29 -11.76
CA GLY A 163 6.24 14.87 -11.92
C GLY A 163 6.64 15.82 -10.80
N ILE A 164 5.96 15.80 -9.65
CA ILE A 164 6.29 16.62 -8.49
C ILE A 164 7.27 15.86 -7.59
N ASP A 165 8.40 16.48 -7.23
CA ASP A 165 9.31 15.89 -6.25
C ASP A 165 8.72 16.01 -4.83
N ILE A 166 8.86 14.95 -4.03
CA ILE A 166 8.33 14.93 -2.67
C ILE A 166 9.42 14.56 -1.68
N VAL A 167 9.32 15.14 -0.50
CA VAL A 167 10.03 14.70 0.70
C VAL A 167 9.02 14.35 1.80
N VAL A 168 9.46 13.51 2.72
CA VAL A 168 8.65 12.99 3.81
C VAL A 168 9.44 13.08 5.11
N ASP A 169 8.73 12.89 6.22
CA ASP A 169 9.35 12.80 7.54
C ASP A 169 10.41 11.68 7.61
N PRO A 170 11.51 11.86 8.37
CA PRO A 170 12.55 10.84 8.56
C PRO A 170 12.02 9.47 8.99
N GLY A 171 10.94 9.43 9.79
CA GLY A 171 10.29 8.19 10.23
C GLY A 171 9.72 7.34 9.08
N LEU A 172 9.56 7.93 7.88
CA LEU A 172 9.06 7.28 6.67
C LEU A 172 10.17 6.85 5.70
N ALA A 173 11.45 6.98 6.08
CA ALA A 173 12.58 6.58 5.25
C ALA A 173 12.53 5.11 4.80
N ASN A 174 12.02 4.21 5.64
CA ASN A 174 11.85 2.80 5.33
C ASN A 174 10.84 2.52 4.19
N ARG A 175 9.94 3.47 3.90
CA ARG A 175 8.90 3.37 2.87
C ARG A 175 9.23 4.17 1.62
N PHE A 176 9.77 5.38 1.77
CA PHE A 176 10.03 6.28 0.64
C PHE A 176 11.51 6.32 0.21
N GLY A 177 12.38 5.65 0.95
CA GLY A 177 13.83 5.66 0.76
C GLY A 177 14.49 6.84 1.46
N ALA A 178 15.73 6.64 1.90
CA ALA A 178 16.51 7.65 2.63
C ALA A 178 16.62 8.98 1.88
N PHE A 179 16.80 8.95 0.55
CA PHE A 179 16.89 10.15 -0.29
C PHE A 179 15.69 11.10 -0.19
N ARG A 180 14.49 10.61 0.14
CA ARG A 180 13.28 11.43 0.27
C ARG A 180 12.96 11.82 1.71
N ALA A 181 13.69 11.26 2.68
CA ALA A 181 13.47 11.46 4.10
C ALA A 181 14.28 12.66 4.64
N HIS A 182 14.33 13.72 3.84
CA HIS A 182 15.12 14.93 4.03
C HIS A 182 14.18 16.15 3.99
N PRO A 183 13.37 16.37 5.04
CA PRO A 183 12.36 17.43 5.08
C PRO A 183 12.96 18.84 4.87
N GLU A 184 14.23 19.04 5.23
CA GLU A 184 14.99 20.29 5.04
C GLU A 184 15.13 20.73 3.57
N ARG A 185 14.90 19.82 2.61
CA ARG A 185 14.93 20.14 1.16
C ARG A 185 13.61 20.69 0.64
N ALA A 186 12.55 20.67 1.45
CA ALA A 186 11.22 21.08 1.03
C ALA A 186 11.14 22.60 0.83
N ARG A 187 10.41 23.02 -0.21
CA ARG A 187 10.04 24.43 -0.45
C ARG A 187 8.62 24.74 0.00
N GLU A 188 7.77 23.73 0.01
CA GLU A 188 6.41 23.83 0.50
C GLU A 188 6.05 22.62 1.35
N GLU A 189 5.17 22.82 2.31
CA GLU A 189 4.61 21.80 3.17
C GLU A 189 3.13 21.61 2.85
N PHE A 190 2.75 20.39 2.50
CA PHE A 190 1.39 19.97 2.22
C PHE A 190 0.91 19.12 3.39
N VAL A 191 -0.14 19.57 4.08
CA VAL A 191 -0.72 18.89 5.22
C VAL A 191 -2.13 18.44 4.90
N VAL A 192 -2.39 17.14 5.05
CA VAL A 192 -3.73 16.58 5.00
C VAL A 192 -4.38 16.71 6.38
N ILE A 193 -5.49 17.41 6.46
CA ILE A 193 -6.27 17.62 7.69
C ILE A 193 -7.72 17.17 7.48
N ALA A 194 -8.45 16.94 8.58
CA ALA A 194 -9.90 16.87 8.50
C ALA A 194 -10.45 18.28 8.23
N ALA A 195 -11.37 18.44 7.28
CA ALA A 195 -11.88 19.74 6.83
C ALA A 195 -12.63 20.54 7.93
N GLY A 196 -13.01 19.89 9.03
CA GLY A 196 -13.60 20.55 10.22
C GLY A 196 -12.58 20.99 11.26
N GLN A 197 -11.28 20.74 11.05
CA GLN A 197 -10.22 21.21 11.92
C GLN A 197 -9.64 22.53 11.39
N PRO A 198 -9.28 23.48 12.27
CA PRO A 198 -8.63 24.71 11.85
C PRO A 198 -7.29 24.37 11.18
N ALA A 199 -7.02 25.05 10.07
CA ALA A 199 -5.72 24.97 9.41
C ALA A 199 -4.62 25.45 10.39
N PRO A 200 -3.42 24.83 10.39
CA PRO A 200 -2.33 25.33 11.20
C PRO A 200 -1.94 26.77 10.79
N PRO A 201 -1.34 27.57 11.70
CA PRO A 201 -0.95 28.94 11.38
C PRO A 201 -0.04 29.04 10.15
N GLY A 202 -0.35 29.97 9.25
CA GLY A 202 0.39 30.21 8.01
C GLY A 202 0.08 29.25 6.87
N PHE A 203 -0.91 28.35 7.02
CA PHE A 203 -1.38 27.49 5.94
C PHE A 203 -2.63 28.05 5.26
N HIS A 204 -2.70 27.94 3.94
CA HIS A 204 -3.91 28.22 3.16
C HIS A 204 -4.52 26.95 2.60
N LEU A 205 -5.83 26.98 2.36
CA LEU A 205 -6.56 25.87 1.77
C LEU A 205 -6.21 25.74 0.28
N VAL A 206 -5.79 24.53 -0.14
CA VAL A 206 -5.47 24.21 -1.53
C VAL A 206 -6.60 23.42 -2.17
N ALA A 207 -7.07 22.39 -1.48
CA ALA A 207 -8.14 21.54 -1.98
C ALA A 207 -8.94 20.94 -0.80
N SER A 208 -10.20 20.60 -1.05
CA SER A 208 -11.04 19.89 -0.09
C SER A 208 -11.91 18.87 -0.79
N ILE A 209 -12.14 17.73 -0.14
CA ILE A 209 -13.01 16.68 -0.66
C ILE A 209 -13.89 16.09 0.43
N ASP A 210 -15.16 15.91 0.10
CA ASP A 210 -16.12 15.16 0.90
C ASP A 210 -16.20 13.72 0.39
N LEU A 211 -15.71 12.78 1.20
CA LEU A 211 -15.73 11.34 0.93
C LEU A 211 -17.14 10.73 0.84
N LEU A 212 -18.07 11.25 1.65
CA LEU A 212 -19.45 10.78 1.70
C LEU A 212 -20.31 11.48 0.64
N GLY A 213 -19.96 12.72 0.31
CA GLY A 213 -20.78 13.61 -0.50
C GLY A 213 -21.97 14.16 0.30
N ALA A 214 -22.48 15.31 -0.14
CA ALA A 214 -23.51 16.06 0.58
C ALA A 214 -24.75 15.22 0.93
N ARG A 215 -25.22 14.38 -0.01
CA ARG A 215 -26.43 13.56 0.17
C ARG A 215 -26.25 12.48 1.25
N ARG A 216 -25.18 11.68 1.20
CA ARG A 216 -24.94 10.63 2.21
C ARG A 216 -24.59 11.22 3.56
N ARG A 217 -23.93 12.39 3.58
CA ARG A 217 -23.64 13.11 4.82
C ARG A 217 -24.92 13.62 5.48
N ALA A 218 -25.85 14.19 4.69
CA ALA A 218 -27.16 14.58 5.18
C ALA A 218 -27.96 13.38 5.70
N GLU A 219 -27.93 12.26 4.97
CA GLU A 219 -28.58 11.00 5.39
C GLU A 219 -27.98 10.46 6.71
N ARG A 220 -26.64 10.43 6.81
CA ARG A 220 -25.96 10.02 8.05
C ARG A 220 -26.34 10.92 9.21
N ASN A 221 -26.30 12.24 9.02
CA ASN A 221 -26.64 13.21 10.07
C ASN A 221 -28.10 13.04 10.51
N ARG A 222 -29.01 12.75 9.58
CA ARG A 222 -30.40 12.41 9.89
C ARG A 222 -30.50 11.12 10.71
N LEU A 223 -29.80 10.05 10.34
CA LEU A 223 -29.79 8.80 11.12
C LEU A 223 -29.22 8.99 12.52
N VAL A 224 -28.14 9.77 12.65
CA VAL A 224 -27.55 10.12 13.96
C VAL A 224 -28.52 10.93 14.81
N ALA A 225 -29.20 11.93 14.23
CA ALA A 225 -30.21 12.70 14.93
C ALA A 225 -31.37 11.82 15.42
N GLN A 226 -31.90 10.94 14.56
CA GLN A 226 -32.96 9.99 14.93
C GLN A 226 -32.52 9.04 16.06
N LEU A 227 -31.28 8.52 16.01
CA LEU A 227 -30.75 7.69 17.09
C LEU A 227 -30.59 8.47 18.41
N ALA A 228 -30.13 9.73 18.33
CA ALA A 228 -29.98 10.60 19.50
C ALA A 228 -31.32 10.99 20.12
N GLU A 229 -32.36 11.21 19.31
CA GLU A 229 -33.73 11.49 19.77
C GLU A 229 -34.36 10.29 20.47
N MET A 230 -34.14 9.08 19.97
CA MET A 230 -34.67 7.87 20.60
C MET A 230 -33.95 7.56 21.92
N ALA A 231 -32.66 7.89 22.03
CA ALA A 231 -31.80 7.52 23.14
C ALA A 231 -30.97 8.71 23.65
N PRO A 232 -31.59 9.78 24.15
CA PRO A 232 -30.88 10.93 24.68
C PRO A 232 -30.04 10.47 25.88
N HIS A 233 -28.73 10.73 25.83
CA HIS A 233 -27.76 10.39 26.88
C HIS A 233 -27.49 8.89 27.12
N ALA A 234 -27.84 8.00 26.19
CA ALA A 234 -27.52 6.58 26.34
C ALA A 234 -26.00 6.33 26.35
N ASN A 235 -25.52 5.64 27.38
CA ASN A 235 -24.13 5.18 27.43
C ASN A 235 -23.92 3.92 26.58
N LEU A 236 -22.66 3.54 26.32
CA LEU A 236 -22.31 2.41 25.43
C LEU A 236 -23.00 1.08 25.82
N GLY A 237 -23.18 0.81 27.12
CA GLY A 237 -23.89 -0.39 27.60
C GLY A 237 -25.38 -0.37 27.30
N GLN A 238 -26.02 0.79 27.46
CA GLN A 238 -27.44 1.01 27.14
C GLN A 238 -27.72 0.95 25.63
N ILE A 239 -26.78 1.39 24.80
CA ILE A 239 -26.86 1.27 23.34
C ILE A 239 -26.93 -0.21 22.92
N GLY A 240 -26.05 -1.05 23.49
CA GLY A 240 -26.03 -2.49 23.19
C GLY A 240 -27.31 -3.22 23.62
N ALA A 241 -27.89 -2.86 24.77
CA ALA A 241 -29.17 -3.40 25.21
C ALA A 241 -30.33 -2.97 24.30
N ARG A 242 -30.36 -1.71 23.87
CA ARG A 242 -31.39 -1.17 22.97
C ARG A 242 -31.36 -1.78 21.58
N ILE A 243 -30.16 -2.07 21.03
CA ILE A 243 -30.04 -2.79 19.76
C ILE A 243 -30.72 -4.18 19.84
N LYS A 244 -30.73 -4.83 21.00
CA LYS A 244 -31.38 -6.14 21.19
C LYS A 244 -32.88 -6.04 21.46
N GLN A 245 -33.33 -4.95 22.09
CA GLN A 245 -34.71 -4.78 22.57
C GLN A 245 -35.61 -4.02 21.60
N ASP A 246 -35.05 -3.13 20.78
CA ASP A 246 -35.80 -2.28 19.85
C ASP A 246 -35.39 -2.57 18.38
N PRO A 247 -36.27 -3.19 17.58
CA PRO A 247 -35.98 -3.52 16.19
C PRO A 247 -35.80 -2.28 15.30
N VAL A 248 -36.40 -1.14 15.64
CA VAL A 248 -36.24 0.12 14.92
C VAL A 248 -34.85 0.71 15.20
N TYR A 249 -34.43 0.71 16.47
CA TYR A 249 -33.09 1.14 16.87
C TYR A 249 -31.99 0.26 16.22
N ALA A 250 -32.20 -1.05 16.18
CA ALA A 250 -31.31 -2.00 15.51
C ALA A 250 -31.19 -1.71 14.00
N ARG A 251 -32.33 -1.45 13.33
CA ARG A 251 -32.36 -1.14 11.89
C ARG A 251 -31.63 0.16 11.57
N LEU A 252 -31.85 1.21 12.35
CA LEU A 252 -31.18 2.50 12.17
C LEU A 252 -29.67 2.42 12.43
N THR A 253 -29.26 1.63 13.43
CA THR A 253 -27.84 1.36 13.69
C THR A 253 -27.20 0.60 12.52
N ALA A 254 -27.86 -0.45 12.01
CA ALA A 254 -27.38 -1.20 10.84
C ALA A 254 -27.33 -0.35 9.56
N GLN A 255 -28.25 0.61 9.39
CA GLN A 255 -28.18 1.59 8.29
C GLN A 255 -27.02 2.56 8.48
N LEU A 256 -26.77 3.02 9.71
CA LEU A 256 -25.66 3.91 10.03
C LEU A 256 -24.30 3.22 9.79
N GLU A 257 -24.16 1.94 10.11
CA GLU A 257 -22.96 1.14 9.84
C GLU A 257 -22.61 1.04 8.35
N ARG A 258 -23.62 1.07 7.46
CA ARG A 258 -23.41 1.10 6.00
C ARG A 258 -22.86 2.44 5.51
N ILE A 259 -22.95 3.49 6.32
CA ILE A 259 -22.47 4.85 6.00
C ILE A 259 -21.33 5.20 6.97
N PRO A 260 -20.10 4.69 6.71
CA PRO A 260 -18.98 4.87 7.64
C PRO A 260 -18.71 6.35 7.89
N ASN A 261 -18.40 6.68 9.14
CA ASN A 261 -18.08 8.05 9.53
C ASN A 261 -16.72 8.49 8.98
N GLN A 262 -16.72 8.96 7.74
CA GLN A 262 -15.52 9.44 7.07
C GLN A 262 -15.49 10.98 7.13
N PRO A 263 -14.51 11.60 7.79
CA PRO A 263 -14.38 13.04 7.82
C PRO A 263 -14.12 13.56 6.40
N ALA A 264 -14.62 14.76 6.08
CA ALA A 264 -14.10 15.44 4.89
C ALA A 264 -12.61 15.70 5.08
N LEU A 265 -11.87 15.63 3.99
CA LEU A 265 -10.42 15.86 3.98
C LEU A 265 -10.13 17.18 3.30
N ALA A 266 -9.16 17.91 3.83
CA ALA A 266 -8.62 19.10 3.22
C ALA A 266 -7.11 18.96 3.09
N LEU A 267 -6.58 19.54 2.01
CA LEU A 267 -5.16 19.71 1.77
C LEU A 267 -4.88 21.19 1.94
N VAL A 268 -4.02 21.49 2.90
CA VAL A 268 -3.56 22.85 3.16
C VAL A 268 -2.07 22.92 2.86
N ALA A 269 -1.61 24.06 2.36
CA ALA A 269 -0.22 24.27 2.02
C ALA A 269 0.35 25.50 2.71
N ARG A 270 1.67 25.48 2.92
CA ARG A 270 2.45 26.62 3.40
C ARG A 270 3.81 26.61 2.72
N ARG A 271 4.32 27.79 2.40
CA ARG A 271 5.70 27.98 1.94
C ARG A 271 6.69 27.88 3.08
N LEU A 272 7.74 27.11 2.85
CA LEU A 272 8.90 27.00 3.73
C LEU A 272 9.96 27.97 3.18
N GLN A 273 10.47 28.84 4.05
CA GLN A 273 11.51 29.82 3.70
C GLN A 273 12.88 29.15 3.68
#